data_AF-A0A9D7RTK7-F1
#
_entry.id   AF-A0A9D7RTK7-F1
#
_cell.length_a   1.000
_cell.length_b   1.000
_cell.length_c   1.000
_cell.angle_alpha   90.00
_cell.angle_beta   90.00
_cell.angle_gamma   90.00
#
_symmetry.space_group_name_H-M   'P 1'
#
loop_
_entity.id
_entity.type
_entity.pdbx_description
1 polymer ?
#
loop_
_entity_poly.entity_id
_entity_poly.type
_entity_poly.pdbx_seq_one_letter_code
_entity_poly.pdbx_strand_id
1 'polypeptide(L)'
;MKKRQLTAIISALLLLVISALAAQWQEKQPSQPFNASSPTQTGEMSDKRTDEDSIYLSEQRIQHILYGDESGGGHKHGQNKPCKSEFPANWTDEKIISTINKIASDETTKWKEQDNGNFVANAREQNLKIRIVLNEDKSQIITAYPLNVPRNPCPITPGQENP
;
A
#
# COMPACT_ATOMS: atom_id res chain seq x y z
N MET A 1 77.23 -5.76 -39.96
CA MET A 1 76.64 -5.15 -41.17
C MET A 1 75.13 -4.99 -40.97
N LYS A 2 74.57 -3.81 -41.31
CA LYS A 2 73.13 -3.45 -41.49
C LYS A 2 72.20 -3.52 -40.25
N LYS A 3 71.87 -2.35 -39.65
CA LYS A 3 70.65 -1.48 -39.86
C LYS A 3 69.42 -2.06 -39.11
N ARG A 4 69.04 -1.52 -37.95
CA ARG A 4 68.19 -0.33 -37.65
C ARG A 4 66.68 -0.58 -37.86
N GLN A 5 65.89 0.13 -37.03
CA GLN A 5 64.45 0.42 -37.06
C GLN A 5 63.57 -0.51 -36.21
N LEU A 6 62.51 -0.09 -35.50
CA LEU A 6 61.98 1.20 -34.99
C LEU A 6 60.74 0.86 -34.12
N THR A 7 60.46 1.70 -33.11
CA THR A 7 59.15 2.03 -32.50
C THR A 7 58.14 0.96 -32.08
N ALA A 8 57.97 0.88 -30.76
CA ALA A 8 56.75 1.08 -29.96
C ALA A 8 55.35 1.01 -30.61
N ILE A 9 54.38 0.45 -29.84
CA ILE A 9 53.10 1.06 -29.42
C ILE A 9 51.95 -0.01 -29.29
N ILE A 10 51.16 0.13 -28.22
CA ILE A 10 49.72 -0.23 -28.04
C ILE A 10 49.30 -1.63 -27.54
N SER A 11 48.78 -1.60 -26.30
CA SER A 11 47.45 -2.01 -25.86
C SER A 11 47.12 -3.46 -25.48
N ALA A 12 46.82 -3.57 -24.18
CA ALA A 12 45.53 -3.96 -23.59
C ALA A 12 45.14 -5.45 -23.51
N LEU A 13 44.38 -5.69 -22.43
CA LEU A 13 43.57 -6.86 -22.06
C LEU A 13 44.34 -8.01 -21.39
N LEU A 14 44.32 -8.10 -20.05
CA LEU A 14 43.23 -8.55 -19.16
C LEU A 14 43.01 -10.07 -19.25
N LEU A 15 43.54 -10.81 -18.27
CA LEU A 15 42.94 -12.08 -17.84
C LEU A 15 43.10 -12.26 -16.33
N LEU A 16 41.97 -12.15 -15.65
CA LEU A 16 41.70 -12.58 -14.29
C LEU A 16 41.79 -14.11 -14.21
N VAL A 17 42.46 -14.63 -13.17
CA VAL A 17 42.34 -16.02 -12.73
C VAL A 17 41.84 -16.01 -11.29
N ILE A 18 40.74 -16.73 -11.08
CA ILE A 18 39.95 -16.81 -9.87
C ILE A 18 40.51 -17.92 -8.99
N SER A 19 40.63 -17.69 -7.67
CA SER A 19 40.74 -18.76 -6.68
C SER A 19 40.13 -18.32 -5.35
N ALA A 20 39.10 -19.06 -4.92
CA ALA A 20 38.35 -18.86 -3.69
C ALA A 20 39.08 -19.39 -2.46
N LEU A 21 38.92 -18.75 -1.29
CA LEU A 21 38.64 -19.45 -0.02
C LEU A 21 38.28 -18.47 1.12
N ALA A 22 37.10 -18.73 1.69
CA ALA A 22 36.72 -18.68 3.11
C ALA A 22 36.99 -17.45 4.00
N ALA A 23 35.92 -17.11 4.73
CA ALA A 23 35.90 -16.64 6.11
C ALA A 23 36.36 -15.20 6.41
N GLN A 24 35.39 -14.29 6.54
CA GLN A 24 35.10 -13.60 7.81
C GLN A 24 33.87 -12.72 7.64
N TRP A 25 32.76 -13.11 8.26
CA TRP A 25 31.61 -12.22 8.44
C TRP A 25 31.99 -11.17 9.48
N GLN A 26 32.11 -9.95 9.01
CA GLN A 26 32.56 -8.80 9.78
C GLN A 26 31.37 -8.21 10.55
N GLU A 27 31.58 -8.03 11.86
CA GLU A 27 30.70 -7.38 12.83
C GLU A 27 30.09 -6.09 12.24
N LYS A 28 28.75 -6.06 12.12
CA LYS A 28 28.02 -4.89 11.63
C LYS A 28 28.06 -3.79 12.68
N GLN A 29 29.01 -2.86 12.58
CA GLN A 29 29.06 -1.69 13.46
C GLN A 29 27.96 -0.67 13.10
N PRO A 30 27.38 0.02 14.11
CA PRO A 30 26.23 0.90 13.95
C PRO A 30 26.61 2.23 13.28
N SER A 31 25.89 2.60 12.23
CA SER A 31 26.05 3.90 11.57
C SER A 31 25.34 5.02 12.35
N GLN A 32 26.12 6.01 12.76
CA GLN A 32 25.72 7.36 13.18
C GLN A 32 26.03 8.37 12.04
N PRO A 33 25.52 9.62 12.08
CA PRO A 33 24.69 10.18 11.02
C PRO A 33 25.49 10.97 9.96
N PHE A 34 25.02 10.93 8.72
CA PHE A 34 25.48 11.85 7.68
C PHE A 34 24.55 13.06 7.57
N ASN A 35 25.07 14.19 8.03
CA ASN A 35 24.55 15.53 7.77
C ASN A 35 25.31 16.09 6.56
N ALA A 36 24.63 16.37 5.45
CA ALA A 36 25.20 17.11 4.31
C ALA A 36 24.09 17.88 3.59
N SER A 37 24.33 19.17 3.41
CA SER A 37 23.40 20.16 2.89
C SER A 37 23.34 20.20 1.35
N SER A 38 22.11 20.18 0.83
CA SER A 38 21.49 20.92 -0.32
C SER A 38 22.08 20.81 -1.75
N PRO A 39 21.21 20.91 -2.78
CA PRO A 39 20.85 22.25 -3.29
C PRO A 39 19.35 22.49 -3.49
N THR A 40 18.98 23.74 -3.25
CA THR A 40 17.68 24.38 -3.50
C THR A 40 17.35 24.47 -4.99
N GLN A 41 16.15 24.05 -5.41
CA GLN A 41 15.38 24.79 -6.41
C GLN A 41 13.86 24.62 -6.21
N THR A 42 13.25 25.74 -5.78
CA THR A 42 11.95 26.28 -6.22
C THR A 42 10.68 25.45 -6.05
N GLY A 43 10.02 25.68 -4.91
CA GLY A 43 8.69 26.30 -4.91
C GLY A 43 7.49 25.43 -5.22
N GLU A 44 7.08 24.57 -4.29
CA GLU A 44 5.66 24.25 -4.06
C GLU A 44 5.39 24.23 -2.55
N MET A 45 4.27 24.84 -2.19
CA MET A 45 3.77 25.14 -0.85
C MET A 45 3.90 23.93 0.11
N SER A 46 4.80 24.02 1.09
CA SER A 46 4.85 23.07 2.21
C SER A 46 3.67 23.35 3.15
N ASP A 47 2.53 22.74 2.88
CA ASP A 47 1.47 22.61 3.88
C ASP A 47 1.97 21.65 4.96
N LYS A 48 2.26 22.20 6.13
CA LYS A 48 2.75 21.45 7.28
C LYS A 48 1.55 20.75 7.93
N ARG A 49 1.02 19.71 7.29
CA ARG A 49 0.10 18.78 7.96
C ARG A 49 0.89 18.10 9.08
N THR A 50 0.51 18.39 10.31
CA THR A 50 0.98 17.65 11.47
C THR A 50 0.44 16.22 11.40
N ASP A 51 1.25 15.22 11.79
CA ASP A 51 0.85 13.80 11.79
C ASP A 51 -0.48 13.53 12.51
N GLU A 52 -0.90 14.44 13.41
CA GLU A 52 -2.17 14.45 14.14
C GLU A 52 -3.44 14.48 13.26
N ASP A 53 -3.41 15.11 12.08
CA ASP A 53 -4.57 15.20 11.17
C ASP A 53 -4.54 14.14 10.05
N SER A 54 -3.60 13.18 10.13
CA SER A 54 -3.49 12.14 9.12
C SER A 54 -4.49 11.02 9.35
N ILE A 55 -5.34 10.75 8.35
CA ILE A 55 -6.18 9.56 8.34
C ILE A 55 -5.29 8.35 8.16
N TYR A 56 -5.35 7.39 9.09
CA TYR A 56 -4.56 6.17 9.04
C TYR A 56 -5.41 4.91 8.96
N LEU A 57 -4.78 3.83 8.49
CA LEU A 57 -5.33 2.49 8.45
C LEU A 57 -4.41 1.57 9.25
N SER A 58 -4.87 1.08 10.42
CA SER A 58 -4.08 0.20 11.28
C SER A 58 -4.01 -1.23 10.75
N GLU A 59 -3.00 -1.99 11.18
CA GLU A 59 -2.85 -3.41 10.82
C GLU A 59 -4.08 -4.25 11.17
N GLN A 60 -4.70 -4.00 12.33
CA GLN A 60 -5.95 -4.66 12.70
C GLN A 60 -7.07 -4.37 11.69
N ARG A 61 -7.15 -3.13 11.19
CA ARG A 61 -8.17 -2.72 10.22
C ARG A 61 -7.85 -3.23 8.82
N ILE A 62 -6.57 -3.39 8.46
CA ILE A 62 -6.16 -4.11 7.25
C ILE A 62 -6.65 -5.55 7.32
N GLN A 63 -6.37 -6.26 8.41
CA GLN A 63 -6.83 -7.63 8.62
C GLN A 63 -8.36 -7.73 8.55
N HIS A 64 -9.07 -6.84 9.24
CA HIS A 64 -10.53 -6.76 9.21
C HIS A 64 -11.06 -6.60 7.78
N ILE A 65 -10.53 -5.64 7.02
CA ILE A 65 -11.00 -5.34 5.66
C ILE A 65 -10.70 -6.51 4.72
N LEU A 66 -9.49 -7.06 4.75
CA LEU A 66 -9.06 -8.06 3.77
C LEU A 66 -9.62 -9.45 4.12
N TYR A 67 -9.44 -9.90 5.36
CA TYR A 67 -9.65 -11.30 5.76
C TYR A 67 -10.79 -11.47 6.78
N GLY A 68 -11.14 -10.38 7.44
CA GLY A 68 -12.14 -10.36 8.50
C GLY A 68 -11.56 -10.80 9.84
N ASP A 69 -12.35 -10.54 10.87
CA ASP A 69 -12.10 -10.89 12.27
C ASP A 69 -13.43 -11.24 12.95
N GLU A 70 -13.42 -11.36 14.27
CA GLU A 70 -14.62 -11.69 15.07
C GLU A 70 -15.76 -10.67 14.92
N SER A 71 -15.45 -9.43 14.54
CA SER A 71 -16.43 -8.36 14.32
C SER A 71 -16.97 -8.33 12.88
N GLY A 72 -16.44 -9.15 11.97
CA GLY A 72 -16.91 -9.27 10.59
C GLY A 72 -15.82 -8.99 9.56
N GLY A 73 -16.11 -8.12 8.59
CA GLY A 73 -15.17 -7.80 7.50
C GLY A 73 -15.01 -8.91 6.46
N GLY A 74 -13.80 -9.05 5.91
CA GLY A 74 -13.42 -10.06 4.93
C GLY A 74 -13.94 -9.75 3.52
N HIS A 75 -13.40 -8.70 2.93
CA HIS A 75 -13.78 -8.16 1.63
C HIS A 75 -12.75 -8.42 0.53
N LYS A 76 -11.60 -9.03 0.81
CA LYS A 76 -10.72 -9.51 -0.26
C LYS A 76 -11.43 -10.61 -1.07
N HIS A 77 -11.08 -10.74 -2.34
CA HIS A 77 -11.59 -11.86 -3.13
C HIS A 77 -11.24 -13.23 -2.50
N GLY A 78 -12.21 -14.13 -2.49
CA GLY A 78 -12.08 -15.52 -2.03
C GLY A 78 -12.36 -15.72 -0.54
N GLN A 79 -12.78 -14.70 0.20
CA GLN A 79 -13.12 -14.86 1.63
C GLN A 79 -14.46 -15.57 1.84
N ASN A 80 -15.36 -15.53 0.85
CA ASN A 80 -16.68 -16.15 0.84
C ASN A 80 -17.50 -15.84 2.11
N LYS A 81 -17.30 -14.65 2.70
CA LYS A 81 -18.03 -14.24 3.90
C LYS A 81 -19.51 -14.05 3.58
N PRO A 82 -20.43 -14.72 4.30
CA PRO A 82 -21.87 -14.58 4.16
C PRO A 82 -22.36 -13.14 4.01
N CYS A 83 -23.22 -12.89 3.02
CA CYS A 83 -23.80 -11.58 2.77
C CYS A 83 -22.78 -10.44 2.56
N LYS A 84 -21.50 -10.68 2.28
CA LYS A 84 -20.53 -9.59 2.03
C LYS A 84 -20.22 -9.49 0.54
N SER A 85 -19.83 -8.30 0.11
CA SER A 85 -19.25 -8.08 -1.22
C SER A 85 -17.73 -8.18 -1.15
N GLU A 86 -17.10 -8.55 -2.25
CA GLU A 86 -15.65 -8.71 -2.33
C GLU A 86 -15.03 -7.81 -3.40
N PHE A 87 -13.82 -7.33 -3.15
CA PHE A 87 -13.00 -6.64 -4.13
C PHE A 87 -12.72 -7.56 -5.34
N PRO A 88 -12.43 -6.99 -6.53
CA PRO A 88 -12.16 -7.78 -7.73
C PRO A 88 -11.04 -8.80 -7.52
N ALA A 89 -11.16 -9.97 -8.17
CA ALA A 89 -10.21 -11.07 -8.05
C ALA A 89 -8.77 -10.70 -8.45
N ASN A 90 -8.61 -9.73 -9.34
CA ASN A 90 -7.32 -9.23 -9.79
C ASN A 90 -6.72 -8.13 -8.89
N TRP A 91 -7.41 -7.71 -7.84
CA TRP A 91 -6.88 -6.73 -6.89
C TRP A 91 -6.05 -7.44 -5.81
N THR A 92 -4.78 -7.05 -5.70
CA THR A 92 -3.89 -7.45 -4.62
C THR A 92 -4.25 -6.71 -3.33
N ASP A 93 -3.78 -7.23 -2.19
CA ASP A 93 -3.88 -6.58 -0.88
C ASP A 93 -3.37 -5.13 -0.93
N GLU A 94 -2.20 -4.94 -1.53
CA GLU A 94 -1.59 -3.63 -1.74
C GLU A 94 -2.48 -2.71 -2.58
N LYS A 95 -3.08 -3.19 -3.67
CA LYS A 95 -4.00 -2.39 -4.48
C LYS A 95 -5.24 -1.98 -3.68
N ILE A 96 -5.80 -2.87 -2.87
CA ILE A 96 -6.94 -2.57 -2.00
C ILE A 96 -6.56 -1.49 -0.99
N ILE A 97 -5.49 -1.71 -0.21
CA ILE A 97 -5.02 -0.83 0.85
C ILE A 97 -4.66 0.56 0.31
N SER A 98 -3.85 0.62 -0.76
CA SER A 98 -3.43 1.89 -1.36
C SER A 98 -4.61 2.68 -1.92
N THR A 99 -5.60 2.01 -2.51
CA THR A 99 -6.82 2.67 -3.02
C THR A 99 -7.65 3.25 -1.87
N ILE A 100 -7.81 2.52 -0.77
CA ILE A 100 -8.53 2.99 0.42
C ILE A 100 -7.83 4.21 1.02
N ASN A 101 -6.52 4.13 1.26
CA ASN A 101 -5.73 5.25 1.81
C ASN A 101 -5.77 6.47 0.90
N LYS A 102 -5.67 6.28 -0.42
CA LYS A 102 -5.78 7.36 -1.41
C LYS A 102 -7.12 8.09 -1.31
N ILE A 103 -8.24 7.36 -1.30
CA ILE A 103 -9.58 7.97 -1.19
C ILE A 103 -9.74 8.66 0.16
N ALA A 104 -9.27 8.02 1.24
CA ALA A 104 -9.43 8.57 2.57
C ALA A 104 -8.66 9.89 2.76
N SER A 105 -7.46 9.98 2.18
CA SER A 105 -6.59 11.15 2.24
C SER A 105 -6.93 12.25 1.22
N ASP A 106 -7.91 12.00 0.35
CA ASP A 106 -8.36 12.97 -0.66
C ASP A 106 -9.28 14.01 -0.02
N GLU A 107 -8.84 15.27 -0.01
CA GLU A 107 -9.58 16.42 0.53
C GLU A 107 -10.92 16.67 -0.17
N THR A 108 -11.09 16.16 -1.40
CA THR A 108 -12.33 16.31 -2.16
C THR A 108 -13.38 15.28 -1.77
N THR A 109 -13.01 14.24 -1.01
CA THR A 109 -13.90 13.17 -0.57
C THR A 109 -15.05 13.73 0.28
N LYS A 110 -16.29 13.43 -0.15
CA LYS A 110 -17.50 13.92 0.50
C LYS A 110 -17.94 12.97 1.61
N TRP A 111 -17.47 13.25 2.82
CA TRP A 111 -17.85 12.54 4.04
C TRP A 111 -19.24 12.93 4.53
N LYS A 112 -20.01 11.93 4.95
CA LYS A 112 -21.31 12.11 5.60
C LYS A 112 -21.26 11.44 6.98
N GLU A 113 -21.58 12.19 8.02
CA GLU A 113 -21.77 11.64 9.37
C GLU A 113 -23.00 10.72 9.42
N GLN A 114 -22.91 9.65 10.21
CA GLN A 114 -24.01 8.71 10.46
C GLN A 114 -24.48 8.84 11.91
N ASP A 115 -25.67 8.31 12.22
CA ASP A 115 -26.26 8.39 13.56
C ASP A 115 -25.40 7.77 14.67
N ASN A 116 -24.45 6.91 14.30
CA ASN A 116 -23.47 6.31 15.21
C ASN A 116 -22.14 7.08 15.28
N GLY A 117 -22.11 8.35 14.86
CA GLY A 117 -20.93 9.23 14.87
C GLY A 117 -19.87 8.92 13.78
N ASN A 118 -19.91 7.75 13.16
CA ASN A 118 -18.95 7.39 12.12
C ASN A 118 -19.17 8.22 10.84
N PHE A 119 -18.09 8.43 10.09
CA PHE A 119 -18.15 9.14 8.81
C PHE A 119 -18.08 8.15 7.65
N VAL A 120 -18.98 8.28 6.69
CA VAL A 120 -19.03 7.43 5.50
C VAL A 120 -18.81 8.23 4.23
N ALA A 121 -18.03 7.69 3.32
CA ALA A 121 -17.90 8.18 1.96
C ALA A 121 -18.10 7.05 0.96
N ASN A 122 -18.71 7.37 -0.17
CA ASN A 122 -18.79 6.47 -1.31
C ASN A 122 -17.98 7.09 -2.45
N ALA A 123 -16.85 6.49 -2.79
CA ALA A 123 -15.99 6.95 -3.88
C ALA A 123 -15.99 5.95 -5.03
N ARG A 124 -15.44 6.37 -6.18
CA ARG A 124 -15.22 5.49 -7.33
C ARG A 124 -13.74 5.40 -7.64
N GLU A 125 -13.24 4.19 -7.75
CA GLU A 125 -11.96 3.90 -8.41
C GLU A 125 -12.32 3.15 -9.70
N GLN A 126 -12.11 3.79 -10.85
CA GLN A 126 -12.59 3.32 -12.14
C GLN A 126 -14.11 3.04 -12.10
N ASN A 127 -14.53 1.80 -12.40
CA ASN A 127 -15.94 1.38 -12.38
C ASN A 127 -16.39 0.79 -11.03
N LEU A 128 -15.50 0.68 -10.04
CA LEU A 128 -15.82 0.13 -8.72
C LEU A 128 -16.23 1.25 -7.76
N LYS A 129 -17.44 1.16 -7.21
CA LYS A 129 -17.92 2.03 -6.13
C LYS A 129 -17.51 1.41 -4.80
N ILE A 130 -16.76 2.15 -4.00
CA ILE A 130 -16.21 1.70 -2.72
C ILE A 130 -16.82 2.57 -1.62
N ARG A 131 -17.32 1.92 -0.56
CA ARG A 131 -17.67 2.60 0.69
C ARG A 131 -16.48 2.53 1.63
N ILE A 132 -16.15 3.66 2.25
CA ILE A 132 -15.15 3.77 3.31
C ILE A 132 -15.85 4.35 4.54
N VAL A 133 -15.49 3.83 5.72
CA VAL A 133 -16.01 4.28 7.01
C VAL A 133 -14.83 4.73 7.88
N LEU A 134 -14.89 5.95 8.41
CA LEU A 134 -13.98 6.44 9.44
C LEU A 134 -14.66 6.41 10.81
N ASN A 135 -13.85 6.40 11.86
CA ASN A 135 -14.29 6.60 13.23
C ASN A 135 -14.86 8.02 13.44
N GLU A 136 -15.41 8.23 14.63
CA GLU A 136 -16.03 9.48 15.08
C GLU A 136 -15.07 10.69 14.99
N ASP A 137 -13.78 10.48 15.25
CA ASP A 137 -12.77 11.56 15.19
C ASP A 137 -12.18 11.78 13.79
N LYS A 138 -12.66 11.05 12.76
CA LYS A 138 -12.11 11.07 11.38
C LYS A 138 -10.61 10.78 11.27
N SER A 139 -10.03 10.06 12.23
CA SER A 139 -8.60 9.75 12.25
C SER A 139 -8.28 8.33 11.75
N GLN A 140 -9.20 7.37 11.92
CA GLN A 140 -8.97 5.96 11.59
C GLN A 140 -10.00 5.43 10.61
N ILE A 141 -9.52 4.71 9.58
CA ILE A 141 -10.39 3.89 8.72
C ILE A 141 -10.84 2.63 9.48
N ILE A 142 -12.14 2.48 9.66
CA ILE A 142 -12.78 1.37 10.38
C ILE A 142 -13.07 0.17 9.46
N THR A 143 -13.53 0.43 8.25
CA THR A 143 -13.79 -0.61 7.25
C THR A 143 -13.93 -0.01 5.85
N ALA A 144 -13.79 -0.84 4.82
CA ALA A 144 -14.05 -0.47 3.43
C ALA A 144 -14.49 -1.69 2.61
N TYR A 145 -15.43 -1.50 1.69
CA TYR A 145 -15.94 -2.58 0.84
C TYR A 145 -16.60 -2.08 -0.46
N PRO A 146 -16.61 -2.90 -1.53
CA PRO A 146 -17.25 -2.53 -2.79
C PRO A 146 -18.78 -2.61 -2.69
N LEU A 147 -19.48 -1.72 -3.40
CA LEU A 147 -20.95 -1.59 -3.35
C LEU A 147 -21.66 -2.10 -4.60
N ASN A 148 -21.00 -2.13 -5.76
CA ASN A 148 -21.61 -2.46 -7.05
C ASN A 148 -21.06 -3.75 -7.64
N VAL A 149 -20.88 -4.75 -6.79
CA VAL A 149 -20.51 -6.13 -7.14
C VAL A 149 -21.49 -7.09 -6.48
N PRO A 150 -21.68 -8.30 -7.02
CA PRO A 150 -22.49 -9.33 -6.37
C PRO A 150 -22.01 -9.57 -4.93
N ARG A 151 -22.96 -9.78 -4.01
CA ARG A 151 -22.65 -10.22 -2.65
C ARG A 151 -22.61 -11.74 -2.63
N ASN A 152 -21.78 -12.28 -1.74
CA ASN A 152 -21.79 -13.68 -1.38
C ASN A 152 -23.17 -14.09 -0.86
N PRO A 153 -23.61 -15.34 -1.12
CA PRO A 153 -24.89 -15.84 -0.64
C PRO A 153 -25.08 -15.61 0.86
N CYS A 154 -26.31 -15.25 1.23
CA CYS A 154 -26.71 -15.21 2.63
C CYS A 154 -27.20 -16.60 3.07
N PRO A 155 -26.85 -17.05 4.28
CA PRO A 155 -27.49 -18.18 4.91
C PRO A 155 -29.00 -17.96 4.86
N ILE A 156 -29.71 -18.94 4.32
CA ILE A 156 -31.16 -18.93 4.29
C ILE A 156 -31.60 -19.27 5.71
N THR A 157 -32.07 -18.27 6.46
CA THR A 157 -32.77 -18.56 7.72
C THR A 157 -34.07 -19.26 7.34
N PRO A 158 -34.42 -20.41 7.95
CA PRO A 158 -35.72 -21.03 7.71
C PRO A 158 -36.84 -20.00 7.92
N GLY A 159 -37.57 -19.66 6.84
CA GLY A 159 -38.64 -18.67 6.86
C GLY A 159 -38.37 -17.32 6.16
N GLN A 160 -37.19 -17.10 5.58
CA GLN A 160 -36.97 -15.97 4.66
C GLN A 160 -36.83 -16.46 3.22
N GLU A 161 -37.90 -16.30 2.43
CA GLU A 161 -37.84 -16.42 0.97
C GLU A 161 -37.15 -15.16 0.40
N ASN A 162 -36.20 -15.33 -0.53
CA ASN A 162 -35.52 -14.21 -1.18
C ASN A 162 -36.50 -13.44 -2.08
N PRO A 163 -36.54 -12.09 -2.04
CA PRO A 163 -37.22 -11.29 -3.06
C PRO A 163 -36.52 -11.36 -4.42
#